data_AF-A0A0R3PWD5-F1
#
_entry.id   AF-A0A0R3PWD5-F1
#
_cell.length_a   1.000
_cell.length_b   1.000
_cell.length_c   1.000
_cell.angle_alpha   90.00
_cell.angle_beta   90.00
_cell.angle_gamma   90.00
#
_symmetry.space_group_name_H-M   'P 1'
#
loop_
_entity.id
_entity.type
_entity.pdbx_description
1 polymer ?
#
loop_
_entity_poly.entity_id
_entity_poly.type
_entity_poly.pdbx_seq_one_letter_code
_entity_poly.pdbx_strand_id
1 'polypeptide(L)'
;MFDPLSSLRYRSIFSVLSIAPELTQALTREIQAEQQLSQENLGGSSAPTFQGFNIATKDAEVRLTKQFGKESILVVFNVNHSVDMDDDYEDEAQQEAAPVPVALPPFTVEITKGDDRLCFHLELVESVDVQGEYDFRVEEFYVAPAAKDGNEDVAPEIYASSGKYIDPDLHDLLFVRFLEERGFDAQFCKTLVAFATHYEHSQYVGLLNKIKAFVTK
;
A
#
# COMPACT_ATOMS: atom_id res chain seq x y z
N MET A 1 34.84 63.94 -22.71
CA MET A 1 35.61 62.95 -21.91
C MET A 1 34.59 62.29 -21.00
N PHE A 2 34.22 61.05 -21.33
CA PHE A 2 33.22 60.26 -20.60
C PHE A 2 33.84 59.76 -19.29
N ASP A 3 33.14 59.92 -18.18
CA ASP A 3 33.44 59.21 -16.93
C ASP A 3 32.29 58.23 -16.66
N PRO A 4 32.50 56.90 -16.81
CA PRO A 4 31.43 55.92 -16.73
C PRO A 4 31.28 55.37 -15.31
N LEU A 5 30.02 55.27 -14.87
CA LEU A 5 29.54 54.20 -13.99
C LEU A 5 30.24 54.03 -12.62
N SER A 6 29.90 54.90 -11.66
CA SER A 6 29.72 54.42 -10.27
C SER A 6 28.25 54.08 -10.07
N SER A 7 27.82 53.00 -10.75
CA SER A 7 26.60 52.28 -10.41
C SER A 7 26.70 51.91 -8.93
N LEU A 8 25.94 52.62 -8.08
CA LEU A 8 25.56 52.09 -6.78
C LEU A 8 24.84 50.77 -7.08
N ARG A 9 25.58 49.67 -6.95
CA ARG A 9 25.00 48.36 -6.81
C ARG A 9 24.14 48.42 -5.54
N TYR A 10 22.85 48.65 -5.71
CA TYR A 10 21.85 48.09 -4.83
C TYR A 10 22.06 46.58 -4.87
N ARG A 11 23.01 46.08 -4.08
CA ARG A 11 22.97 44.70 -3.62
C ARG A 11 21.71 44.65 -2.80
N SER A 12 20.65 44.18 -3.43
CA SER A 12 19.46 43.70 -2.76
C SER A 12 19.95 42.62 -1.80
N ILE A 13 20.18 42.99 -0.54
CA ILE A 13 20.43 42.06 0.56
C ILE A 13 19.06 41.51 0.95
N PHE A 14 18.38 40.85 0.00
CA PHE A 14 17.54 39.74 0.41
C PHE A 14 18.52 38.60 0.66
N SER A 15 18.99 38.52 1.91
CA SER A 15 19.34 37.23 2.47
C SER A 15 18.15 36.33 2.15
N VAL A 16 18.31 35.41 1.20
CA VAL A 16 17.36 34.33 1.01
C VAL A 16 17.42 33.56 2.32
N LEU A 17 16.52 33.88 3.25
CA LEU A 17 16.40 33.18 4.51
C LEU A 17 16.19 31.71 4.15
N SER A 18 17.10 30.86 4.63
CA SER A 18 16.98 29.42 4.43
C SER A 18 15.64 28.98 5.00
N ILE A 19 14.83 28.28 4.20
CA ILE A 19 13.54 27.73 4.64
C ILE A 19 13.71 26.53 5.60
N ALA A 20 14.94 26.01 5.74
CA ALA A 20 15.22 24.79 6.48
C ALA A 20 14.73 24.82 7.95
N PRO A 21 14.84 25.92 8.71
CA PRO A 21 14.32 25.98 10.08
C PRO A 21 12.79 25.88 10.12
N GLU A 22 12.10 26.61 9.24
CA GLU A 22 10.62 26.61 9.14
C GLU A 22 10.11 25.22 8.73
N LEU A 23 10.75 24.62 7.72
CA LEU A 23 10.44 23.27 7.26
C LEU A 23 10.70 22.22 8.35
N THR A 24 11.82 22.31 9.07
CA THR A 24 12.12 21.39 10.19
C THR A 24 11.08 21.50 11.30
N GLN A 25 10.63 22.72 11.60
CA GLN A 25 9.60 22.93 12.60
C GLN A 25 8.25 22.37 12.14
N ALA A 26 7.88 22.59 10.88
CA ALA A 26 6.67 22.02 10.29
C ALA A 26 6.68 20.49 10.33
N LEU A 27 7.75 19.85 9.85
CA LEU A 27 7.92 18.40 9.89
C LEU A 27 7.86 17.85 11.32
N THR A 28 8.40 18.57 12.30
CA THR A 28 8.35 18.14 13.71
C THR A 28 6.92 18.14 14.25
N ARG A 29 6.14 19.19 13.93
CA ARG A 29 4.72 19.24 14.32
C ARG A 29 3.92 18.14 13.64
N GLU A 30 4.17 17.91 12.36
CA GLU A 30 3.49 16.88 11.59
C GLU A 30 3.76 15.48 12.15
N ILE A 31 5.03 15.12 12.35
CA ILE A 31 5.41 13.82 12.92
C ILE A 31 4.74 13.59 14.29
N GLN A 32 4.62 14.63 15.12
CA GLN A 32 3.96 14.52 16.42
C GLN A 32 2.45 14.30 16.28
N ALA A 33 1.80 15.03 15.37
CA ALA A 33 0.38 14.84 15.08
C ALA A 33 0.09 13.42 14.57
N GLU A 34 0.88 12.94 13.60
CA GLU A 34 0.71 11.60 13.02
C GLU A 34 0.95 10.46 14.02
N GLN A 35 1.91 10.64 14.93
CA GLN A 35 2.15 9.67 16.01
C GLN A 35 0.99 9.61 17.01
N GLN A 36 0.33 10.74 17.25
CA GLN A 36 -0.85 10.79 18.11
C GLN A 36 -2.07 10.14 17.43
N LEU A 37 -2.31 10.46 16.15
CA LEU A 37 -3.37 9.85 15.35
C LEU A 37 -3.28 8.32 15.30
N SER A 38 -2.07 7.77 15.13
CA SER A 38 -1.85 6.31 15.13
C SER A 38 -2.25 5.65 16.46
N GLN A 39 -2.02 6.31 17.59
CA GLN A 39 -2.40 5.78 18.91
C GLN A 39 -3.91 5.82 19.15
N GLU A 40 -4.59 6.85 18.63
CA GLU A 40 -6.01 7.08 18.83
C GLU A 40 -6.86 6.24 17.86
N ASN A 41 -6.45 6.10 16.59
CA ASN A 41 -7.31 5.60 15.51
C ASN A 41 -6.87 4.26 14.91
N LEU A 42 -5.59 3.87 15.01
CA LEU A 42 -5.06 2.68 14.33
C LEU A 42 -4.73 1.52 15.29
N GLY A 43 -5.34 1.50 16.48
CA GLY A 43 -5.20 0.41 17.44
C GLY A 43 -3.82 0.34 18.13
N GLY A 44 -3.01 1.41 18.04
CA GLY A 44 -1.71 1.52 18.69
C GLY A 44 -0.53 1.04 17.83
N SER A 45 0.54 0.57 18.46
CA SER A 45 1.85 0.40 17.81
C SER A 45 2.02 -0.85 16.94
N SER A 46 1.05 -1.77 16.90
CA SER A 46 1.22 -3.06 16.22
C SER A 46 0.09 -3.33 15.24
N ALA A 47 0.48 -3.51 13.98
CA ALA A 47 -0.40 -3.97 12.92
C ALA A 47 -1.01 -5.34 13.26
N PRO A 48 -2.21 -5.65 12.75
CA PRO A 48 -2.83 -6.96 12.91
C PRO A 48 -1.97 -8.08 12.30
N THR A 49 -2.19 -9.31 12.73
CA THR A 49 -1.49 -10.49 12.18
C THR A 49 -2.42 -11.31 11.29
N PHE A 50 -1.88 -11.92 10.24
CA PHE A 50 -2.60 -12.83 9.37
C PHE A 50 -2.54 -14.27 9.90
N GLN A 51 -3.69 -14.90 10.13
CA GLN A 51 -3.74 -16.25 10.69
C GLN A 51 -3.03 -17.26 9.78
N GLY A 52 -1.97 -17.88 10.32
CA GLY A 52 -1.21 -18.93 9.62
C GLY A 52 -0.22 -18.43 8.57
N PHE A 53 -0.07 -17.11 8.41
CA PHE A 53 0.94 -16.51 7.54
C PHE A 53 2.12 -15.96 8.34
N ASN A 54 3.32 -16.12 7.80
CA ASN A 54 4.49 -15.37 8.24
C ASN A 54 4.57 -14.06 7.45
N ILE A 55 4.85 -12.95 8.13
CA ILE A 55 4.96 -11.62 7.54
C ILE A 55 6.43 -11.24 7.41
N ALA A 56 6.83 -10.76 6.24
CA ALA A 56 8.11 -10.11 6.00
C ALA A 56 7.89 -8.77 5.30
N THR A 57 8.66 -7.76 5.68
CA THR A 57 8.55 -6.41 5.10
C THR A 57 9.89 -5.91 4.59
N LYS A 58 9.86 -5.12 3.52
CA LYS A 58 11.02 -4.48 2.91
C LYS A 58 10.62 -3.12 2.32
N ASP A 59 10.86 -2.06 3.10
CA ASP A 59 10.37 -0.71 2.77
C ASP A 59 8.84 -0.76 2.56
N ALA A 60 8.30 -0.25 1.46
CA ALA A 60 6.86 -0.31 1.19
C ALA A 60 6.31 -1.71 0.79
N GLU A 61 7.18 -2.70 0.52
CA GLU A 61 6.75 -4.05 0.13
C GLU A 61 6.48 -4.94 1.35
N VAL A 62 5.38 -5.70 1.29
CA VAL A 62 4.98 -6.68 2.30
C VAL A 62 4.77 -8.03 1.64
N ARG A 63 5.28 -9.08 2.28
CA ARG A 63 5.18 -10.46 1.85
C ARG A 63 4.56 -11.33 2.93
N LEU A 64 3.51 -12.07 2.58
CA LEU A 64 2.89 -13.06 3.46
C LEU A 64 3.17 -14.45 2.91
N THR A 65 3.64 -15.37 3.75
CA THR A 65 3.93 -16.75 3.33
C THR A 65 3.25 -17.79 4.21
N LYS A 66 2.66 -18.82 3.60
CA LYS A 66 1.95 -19.90 4.29
C LYS A 66 2.10 -21.21 3.54
N GLN A 67 2.03 -22.32 4.26
CA GLN A 67 1.91 -23.67 3.68
C GLN A 67 0.46 -24.14 3.78
N PHE A 68 -0.04 -24.76 2.70
CA PHE A 68 -1.36 -25.38 2.64
C PHE A 68 -1.26 -26.77 2.00
N GLY A 69 -1.17 -27.80 2.84
CA GLY A 69 -0.96 -29.17 2.36
C GLY A 69 0.36 -29.34 1.61
N LYS A 70 0.30 -29.46 0.27
CA LYS A 70 1.47 -29.57 -0.62
C LYS A 70 1.74 -28.30 -1.41
N GLU A 71 1.10 -27.21 -1.03
CA GLU A 71 1.13 -25.94 -1.75
C GLU A 71 1.81 -24.88 -0.89
N SER A 72 2.68 -24.09 -1.51
CA SER A 72 3.30 -22.92 -0.90
C SER A 72 2.59 -21.68 -1.41
N ILE A 73 2.09 -20.86 -0.49
CA ILE A 73 1.34 -19.63 -0.79
C ILE A 73 2.23 -18.44 -0.49
N LEU A 74 2.34 -17.54 -1.47
CA LEU A 74 2.97 -16.23 -1.35
C LEU A 74 1.93 -15.16 -1.67
N VAL A 75 1.81 -14.16 -0.80
CA VAL A 75 1.06 -12.93 -1.04
C VAL A 75 2.04 -11.79 -1.07
N VAL A 76 1.98 -10.92 -2.09
CA VAL A 76 2.82 -9.72 -2.16
C VAL A 76 1.96 -8.50 -2.44
N PHE A 77 2.14 -7.44 -1.65
CA PHE A 77 1.52 -6.14 -1.87
C PHE A 77 2.48 -5.01 -1.51
N ASN A 78 2.18 -3.81 -2.01
CA ASN A 78 3.00 -2.62 -1.79
C ASN A 78 2.10 -1.45 -1.38
N VAL A 79 2.46 -0.75 -0.30
CA VAL A 79 1.66 0.36 0.25
C VAL A 79 1.92 1.71 -0.42
N ASN A 80 2.79 1.77 -1.44
CA ASN A 80 2.96 3.01 -2.21
C ASN A 80 1.67 3.35 -2.96
N HIS A 81 1.22 4.61 -2.85
CA HIS A 81 0.04 5.12 -3.56
C HIS A 81 -1.24 4.30 -3.32
N SER A 82 -1.33 3.62 -2.17
CA SER A 82 -2.46 2.75 -1.86
C SER A 82 -3.55 3.42 -1.03
N VAL A 83 -3.33 4.64 -0.53
CA VAL A 83 -4.33 5.32 0.30
C VAL A 83 -5.45 5.84 -0.58
N ASP A 84 -6.65 5.34 -0.32
CA ASP A 84 -7.88 5.84 -0.89
C ASP A 84 -8.43 6.95 0.02
N MET A 85 -8.68 8.10 -0.59
CA MET A 85 -9.32 9.24 0.05
C MET A 85 -10.59 9.45 -0.77
N ASP A 86 -11.79 9.30 -0.22
CA ASP A 86 -12.97 9.59 -1.04
C ASP A 86 -12.88 11.08 -1.45
N ASP A 87 -12.71 11.34 -2.74
CA ASP A 87 -12.61 12.70 -3.28
C ASP A 87 -13.97 13.44 -3.28
N ASP A 88 -15.05 12.78 -2.83
CA ASP A 88 -16.44 13.27 -2.91
C ASP A 88 -16.88 14.13 -1.70
N TYR A 89 -15.99 14.52 -0.79
CA TYR A 89 -16.32 15.36 0.37
C TYR A 89 -16.45 16.88 0.04
N GLU A 90 -17.17 17.22 -1.04
CA GLU A 90 -17.66 18.59 -1.30
C GLU A 90 -19.05 18.88 -0.68
N ASP A 91 -19.57 18.04 0.22
CA ASP A 91 -20.84 18.30 0.94
C ASP A 91 -20.60 18.65 2.43
N GLU A 92 -20.70 19.95 2.75
CA GLU A 92 -20.50 20.58 4.07
C GLU A 92 -21.54 20.20 5.16
N ALA A 93 -22.12 19.00 5.16
CA ALA A 93 -23.30 18.70 5.98
C ALA A 93 -23.16 17.60 7.06
N GLN A 94 -22.03 16.93 7.21
CA GLN A 94 -21.86 15.90 8.26
C GLN A 94 -20.59 16.11 9.09
N GLN A 95 -20.76 16.74 10.26
CA GLN A 95 -19.75 16.81 11.34
C GLN A 95 -19.69 15.48 12.13
N GLU A 96 -19.57 14.35 11.44
CA GLU A 96 -19.13 13.10 12.06
C GLU A 96 -17.75 12.82 11.51
N ALA A 97 -16.75 12.82 12.41
CA ALA A 97 -15.31 12.57 12.24
C ALA A 97 -14.76 12.52 10.79
N ALA A 98 -13.78 13.36 10.49
CA ALA A 98 -13.01 13.27 9.25
C ALA A 98 -12.68 11.80 8.93
N PRO A 99 -12.98 11.31 7.72
CA PRO A 99 -12.78 9.91 7.35
C PRO A 99 -11.33 9.53 7.62
N VAL A 100 -11.13 8.40 8.31
CA VAL A 100 -9.78 7.88 8.53
C VAL A 100 -9.31 7.32 7.18
N PRO A 101 -8.18 7.80 6.63
CA PRO A 101 -7.66 7.30 5.36
C PRO A 101 -7.48 5.78 5.40
N VAL A 102 -7.86 5.09 4.32
CA VAL A 102 -7.77 3.64 4.22
C VAL A 102 -6.81 3.25 3.10
N ALA A 103 -5.90 2.32 3.36
CA ALA A 103 -5.03 1.79 2.32
C ALA A 103 -5.63 0.54 1.66
N LEU A 104 -5.85 0.60 0.36
CA LEU A 104 -6.37 -0.47 -0.50
C LEU A 104 -5.33 -0.89 -1.55
N PRO A 105 -4.15 -1.42 -1.17
CA PRO A 105 -3.14 -1.79 -2.14
C PRO A 105 -3.63 -2.98 -3.00
N PRO A 106 -3.37 -2.98 -4.32
CA PRO A 106 -3.48 -4.20 -5.09
C PRO A 106 -2.49 -5.23 -4.54
N PHE A 107 -2.84 -6.50 -4.65
CA PHE A 107 -2.04 -7.59 -4.13
C PHE A 107 -1.99 -8.76 -5.11
N THR A 108 -0.94 -9.55 -4.98
CA THR A 108 -0.76 -10.76 -5.76
C THR A 108 -0.84 -11.97 -4.87
N VAL A 109 -1.40 -13.06 -5.39
CA VAL A 109 -1.42 -14.37 -4.76
C VAL A 109 -0.76 -15.36 -5.71
N GLU A 110 0.29 -16.02 -5.23
CA GLU A 110 0.92 -17.13 -5.92
C GLU A 110 0.73 -18.42 -5.12
N ILE A 111 0.20 -19.45 -5.78
CA ILE A 111 0.00 -20.79 -5.21
C ILE A 111 0.89 -21.75 -5.97
N THR A 112 2.02 -22.12 -5.36
CA THR A 112 3.03 -23.00 -5.97
C THR A 112 2.75 -24.46 -5.64
N LYS A 113 2.77 -25.32 -6.66
CA LYS A 113 2.59 -26.77 -6.52
C LYS A 113 3.40 -27.53 -7.58
N GLY A 114 4.36 -28.33 -7.13
CA GLY A 114 5.26 -29.02 -8.05
C GLY A 114 6.17 -28.02 -8.76
N ASP A 115 6.24 -28.10 -10.08
CA ASP A 115 7.11 -27.25 -10.91
C ASP A 115 6.43 -25.97 -11.41
N ASP A 116 5.15 -25.76 -11.05
CA ASP A 116 4.33 -24.64 -11.50
C ASP A 116 3.77 -23.82 -10.32
N ARG A 117 3.38 -22.59 -10.60
CA ARG A 117 2.62 -21.73 -9.71
C ARG A 117 1.45 -21.08 -10.46
N LEU A 118 0.30 -21.06 -9.79
CA LEU A 118 -0.90 -20.35 -10.24
C LEU A 118 -0.88 -18.96 -9.60
N CYS A 119 -0.91 -17.93 -10.44
CA CYS A 119 -0.75 -16.54 -10.03
C CYS A 119 -2.04 -15.75 -10.30
N PHE A 120 -2.36 -14.87 -9.37
CA PHE A 120 -3.48 -13.94 -9.45
C PHE A 120 -2.98 -12.53 -9.12
N HIS A 121 -3.37 -11.56 -9.93
CA HIS A 121 -3.32 -10.14 -9.60
C HIS A 121 -4.72 -9.71 -9.16
N LEU A 122 -4.83 -9.17 -7.95
CA LEU A 122 -6.09 -8.84 -7.32
C LEU A 122 -6.14 -7.36 -6.91
N GLU A 123 -7.31 -6.77 -7.09
CA GLU A 123 -7.66 -5.45 -6.57
C GLU A 123 -8.52 -5.62 -5.32
N LEU A 124 -8.15 -4.91 -4.25
CA LEU A 124 -8.93 -4.84 -3.03
C LEU A 124 -10.04 -3.82 -3.22
N VAL A 125 -11.28 -4.20 -2.89
CA VAL A 125 -12.47 -3.37 -3.11
C VAL A 125 -13.35 -3.38 -1.88
N GLU A 126 -14.18 -2.36 -1.70
CA GLU A 126 -15.27 -2.41 -0.73
C GLU A 126 -16.31 -3.45 -1.15
N SER A 127 -16.87 -4.16 -0.17
CA SER A 127 -17.95 -5.10 -0.41
C SER A 127 -19.21 -4.36 -0.85
N VAL A 128 -19.83 -4.82 -1.93
CA VAL A 128 -21.12 -4.29 -2.41
C VAL A 128 -22.30 -4.74 -1.55
N ASP A 129 -22.13 -5.81 -0.77
CA ASP A 129 -23.20 -6.43 0.01
C ASP A 129 -23.24 -5.92 1.46
N VAL A 130 -22.07 -5.59 2.03
CA VAL A 130 -21.94 -5.21 3.44
C VAL A 130 -21.03 -3.99 3.57
N GLN A 131 -21.62 -2.87 4.01
CA GLN A 131 -20.89 -1.63 4.24
C GLN A 131 -19.79 -1.82 5.29
N GLY A 132 -18.57 -1.33 4.99
CA GLY A 132 -17.40 -1.43 5.86
C GLY A 132 -16.73 -2.81 5.89
N GLU A 133 -17.14 -3.72 5.02
CA GLU A 133 -16.42 -4.96 4.72
C GLU A 133 -15.71 -4.84 3.37
N TYR A 134 -14.71 -5.69 3.16
CA TYR A 134 -13.86 -5.67 1.97
C TYR A 134 -13.86 -7.01 1.27
N ASP A 135 -13.66 -6.96 -0.04
CA ASP A 135 -13.54 -8.12 -0.91
C ASP A 135 -12.41 -7.89 -1.93
N PHE A 136 -12.18 -8.84 -2.82
CA PHE A 136 -11.23 -8.68 -3.93
C PHE A 136 -11.87 -8.96 -5.28
N ARG A 137 -11.33 -8.32 -6.31
CA ARG A 137 -11.58 -8.62 -7.71
C ARG A 137 -10.31 -9.17 -8.35
N VAL A 138 -10.43 -10.27 -9.09
CA VAL A 138 -9.33 -10.80 -9.89
C VAL A 138 -9.22 -10.00 -11.18
N GLU A 139 -8.13 -9.25 -11.34
CA GLU A 139 -7.86 -8.48 -12.56
C GLU A 139 -7.21 -9.36 -13.62
N GLU A 140 -6.27 -10.20 -13.21
CA GLU A 140 -5.50 -11.06 -14.11
C GLU A 140 -5.12 -12.37 -13.42
N PHE A 141 -5.08 -13.47 -14.18
CA PHE A 141 -4.61 -14.77 -13.71
C PHE A 141 -3.83 -15.52 -14.80
N TYR A 142 -2.87 -16.33 -14.37
CA TYR A 142 -2.00 -17.13 -15.25
C TYR A 142 -1.29 -18.26 -14.49
N VAL A 143 -0.68 -19.17 -15.25
CA VAL A 143 0.24 -20.18 -14.71
C VAL A 143 1.65 -19.87 -15.17
N ALA A 144 2.58 -19.86 -14.23
CA ALA A 144 4.01 -19.66 -14.48
C ALA A 144 4.81 -20.81 -13.87
N PRO A 145 6.07 -21.03 -14.28
CA PRO A 145 6.96 -21.93 -13.57
C PRO A 145 7.16 -21.51 -12.11
N ALA A 146 7.30 -22.49 -11.22
CA ALA A 146 7.64 -22.25 -9.82
C ALA A 146 8.90 -21.40 -9.72
N ALA A 147 8.90 -20.44 -8.78
CA ALA A 147 10.04 -19.57 -8.53
C ALA A 147 11.29 -20.40 -8.17
N LYS A 148 12.43 -20.08 -8.78
CA LYS A 148 13.72 -20.75 -8.53
C LYS A 148 14.68 -19.77 -7.89
N ASP A 149 15.32 -20.18 -6.80
CA ASP A 149 16.30 -19.37 -6.08
C ASP A 149 15.79 -17.96 -5.67
N GLY A 150 14.49 -17.83 -5.42
CA GLY A 150 13.84 -16.56 -5.09
C GLY A 150 13.61 -15.63 -6.30
N ASN A 151 13.84 -16.11 -7.53
CA ASN A 151 13.45 -15.39 -8.73
C ASN A 151 11.95 -15.59 -9.01
N GLU A 152 11.20 -14.52 -8.80
CA GLU A 152 9.75 -14.43 -9.01
C GLU A 152 9.41 -13.78 -10.36
N ASP A 153 10.41 -13.42 -11.19
CA ASP A 153 10.16 -12.82 -12.49
C ASP A 153 9.36 -13.77 -13.39
N VAL A 154 8.32 -13.23 -14.01
CA VAL A 154 7.48 -13.94 -14.99
C VAL A 154 7.92 -13.53 -16.39
N ALA A 155 8.23 -14.52 -17.23
CA ALA A 155 8.63 -14.25 -18.60
C ALA A 155 7.47 -13.62 -19.40
N PRO A 156 7.72 -12.59 -20.24
CA PRO A 156 6.67 -11.83 -20.90
C PRO A 156 5.85 -12.65 -21.93
N GLU A 157 6.34 -13.80 -22.35
CA GLU A 157 5.63 -14.75 -23.22
C GLU A 157 4.61 -15.63 -22.49
N ILE A 158 4.58 -15.64 -21.15
CA ILE A 158 3.57 -16.38 -20.38
C ILE A 158 2.21 -15.75 -20.65
N TYR A 159 1.27 -16.56 -21.12
CA TYR A 159 -0.09 -16.11 -21.38
C TYR A 159 -0.80 -15.79 -20.08
N ALA A 160 -1.32 -14.58 -19.98
CA ALA A 160 -2.21 -14.15 -18.92
C ALA A 160 -3.56 -13.74 -19.47
N SER A 161 -4.60 -14.00 -18.67
CA SER A 161 -5.98 -13.67 -19.03
C SER A 161 -6.57 -12.71 -18.03
N SER A 162 -7.39 -11.78 -18.52
CA SER A 162 -8.16 -10.90 -17.63
C SER A 162 -9.22 -11.71 -16.88
N GLY A 163 -9.37 -11.46 -15.59
CA GLY A 163 -10.44 -12.06 -14.79
C GLY A 163 -11.84 -11.60 -15.19
N LYS A 164 -11.97 -10.53 -15.98
CA LYS A 164 -13.27 -9.93 -16.37
C LYS A 164 -14.14 -10.81 -17.27
N TYR A 165 -13.55 -11.70 -18.06
CA TYR A 165 -14.25 -12.46 -19.10
C TYR A 165 -14.28 -13.97 -18.85
N ILE A 166 -14.02 -14.39 -17.61
CA ILE A 166 -14.05 -15.81 -17.25
C ILE A 166 -15.50 -16.35 -17.26
N ASP A 167 -15.64 -17.63 -17.58
CA ASP A 167 -16.92 -18.34 -17.50
C ASP A 167 -17.49 -18.29 -16.06
N PRO A 168 -18.81 -18.12 -15.86
CA PRO A 168 -19.40 -18.00 -14.52
C PRO A 168 -19.16 -19.21 -13.60
N ASP A 169 -19.16 -20.43 -14.13
CA ASP A 169 -18.91 -21.62 -13.30
C ASP A 169 -17.43 -21.66 -12.88
N LEU A 170 -16.53 -21.28 -13.78
CA LEU A 170 -15.10 -21.14 -13.44
C LEU A 170 -14.85 -19.99 -12.46
N HIS A 171 -15.60 -18.90 -12.55
CA HIS A 171 -15.53 -17.81 -11.57
C HIS A 171 -15.81 -18.31 -10.15
N ASP A 172 -16.95 -18.98 -9.93
CA ASP A 172 -17.33 -19.53 -8.62
C ASP A 172 -16.27 -20.52 -8.12
N LEU A 173 -15.85 -21.47 -8.96
CA LEU A 173 -14.94 -22.52 -8.51
C LEU A 173 -13.50 -22.00 -8.28
N LEU A 174 -12.97 -21.16 -9.17
CA LEU A 174 -11.55 -20.77 -9.15
C LEU A 174 -11.29 -19.47 -8.38
N PHE A 175 -12.12 -18.45 -8.55
CA PHE A 175 -11.89 -17.13 -7.95
C PHE A 175 -12.54 -16.99 -6.58
N VAL A 176 -13.59 -17.76 -6.30
CA VAL A 176 -14.23 -17.76 -4.98
C VAL A 176 -13.74 -18.96 -4.19
N ARG A 177 -14.28 -20.15 -4.48
CA ARG A 177 -14.14 -21.31 -3.59
C ARG A 177 -12.71 -21.83 -3.46
N PHE A 178 -11.95 -21.87 -4.55
CA PHE A 178 -10.55 -22.32 -4.51
C PHE A 178 -9.64 -21.36 -3.72
N LEU A 179 -9.88 -20.05 -3.80
CA LEU A 179 -9.13 -19.05 -3.02
C LEU A 179 -9.58 -19.07 -1.55
N GLU A 180 -10.89 -19.14 -1.27
CA GLU A 180 -11.43 -19.26 0.09
C GLU A 180 -10.89 -20.48 0.83
N GLU A 181 -10.82 -21.66 0.19
CA GLU A 181 -10.25 -22.87 0.77
C GLU A 181 -8.81 -22.68 1.28
N ARG A 182 -8.07 -21.71 0.71
CA ARG A 182 -6.68 -21.37 1.10
C ARG A 182 -6.60 -20.25 2.14
N GLY A 183 -7.73 -19.64 2.48
CA GLY A 183 -7.88 -18.60 3.48
C GLY A 183 -7.90 -17.19 2.90
N PHE A 184 -8.32 -17.03 1.64
CA PHE A 184 -8.60 -15.73 1.03
C PHE A 184 -10.11 -15.49 1.05
N ASP A 185 -10.60 -14.98 2.18
CA ASP A 185 -12.01 -14.66 2.44
C ASP A 185 -12.17 -13.19 2.88
N ALA A 186 -13.39 -12.77 3.18
CA ALA A 186 -13.67 -11.42 3.66
C ALA A 186 -12.87 -11.04 4.93
N GLN A 187 -12.60 -12.01 5.81
CA GLN A 187 -11.81 -11.77 7.02
C GLN A 187 -10.33 -11.51 6.68
N PHE A 188 -9.78 -12.22 5.69
CA PHE A 188 -8.47 -11.92 5.14
C PHE A 188 -8.43 -10.51 4.55
N CYS A 189 -9.41 -10.12 3.73
CA CYS A 189 -9.48 -8.78 3.12
C CYS A 189 -9.53 -7.68 4.19
N LYS A 190 -10.39 -7.83 5.19
CA LYS A 190 -10.47 -6.89 6.33
C LYS A 190 -9.14 -6.78 7.09
N THR A 191 -8.47 -7.90 7.29
CA THR A 191 -7.15 -7.93 7.94
C THR A 191 -6.10 -7.26 7.07
N LEU A 192 -6.15 -7.47 5.75
CA LEU A 192 -5.25 -6.86 4.78
C LEU A 192 -5.38 -5.34 4.77
N VAL A 193 -6.61 -4.81 4.71
CA VAL A 193 -6.87 -3.36 4.82
C VAL A 193 -6.32 -2.80 6.11
N ALA A 194 -6.69 -3.38 7.25
CA ALA A 194 -6.23 -2.88 8.55
C ALA A 194 -4.70 -2.94 8.70
N PHE A 195 -4.06 -3.98 8.18
CA PHE A 195 -2.60 -4.08 8.13
C PHE A 195 -1.99 -3.02 7.22
N ALA A 196 -2.49 -2.89 5.99
CA ALA A 196 -1.97 -1.98 4.99
C ALA A 196 -2.09 -0.53 5.46
N THR A 197 -3.22 -0.13 6.03
CA THR A 197 -3.44 1.22 6.58
C THR A 197 -2.46 1.52 7.70
N HIS A 198 -2.26 0.58 8.63
CA HIS A 198 -1.28 0.74 9.71
C HIS A 198 0.15 0.84 9.16
N TYR A 199 0.50 -0.04 8.23
CA TYR A 199 1.83 -0.13 7.67
C TYR A 199 2.17 1.09 6.81
N GLU A 200 1.27 1.55 5.95
CA GLU A 200 1.39 2.76 5.14
C GLU A 200 1.66 3.97 6.04
N HIS A 201 0.84 4.17 7.07
CA HIS A 201 1.03 5.26 8.02
C HIS A 201 2.41 5.23 8.69
N SER A 202 2.87 4.03 9.05
CA SER A 202 4.23 3.85 9.60
C SER A 202 5.32 4.22 8.61
N GLN A 203 5.13 3.91 7.31
CA GLN A 203 6.07 4.30 6.25
C GLN A 203 6.03 5.81 6.00
N TYR A 204 4.86 6.45 6.05
CA TYR A 204 4.71 7.91 5.93
C TYR A 204 5.44 8.65 7.04
N VAL A 205 5.23 8.26 8.31
CA VAL A 205 5.99 8.82 9.44
C VAL A 205 7.49 8.57 9.28
N GLY A 206 7.89 7.39 8.79
CA GLY A 206 9.27 7.07 8.43
C GLY A 206 9.84 8.01 7.37
N LEU A 207 9.07 8.32 6.33
CA LEU A 207 9.43 9.24 5.26
C LEU A 207 9.60 10.67 5.79
N LEU A 208 8.67 11.18 6.60
CA LEU A 208 8.78 12.51 7.22
C LEU A 208 10.06 12.64 8.06
N ASN A 209 10.42 11.59 8.81
CA ASN A 209 11.69 11.55 9.55
C ASN A 209 12.91 11.56 8.62
N LYS A 210 12.90 10.80 7.52
CA LYS A 210 13.96 10.80 6.50
C LYS A 210 14.11 12.18 5.86
N ILE A 211 13.00 12.85 5.51
CA ILE A 211 12.98 14.22 4.96
C ILE A 211 13.56 15.20 5.97
N LYS A 212 13.10 15.17 7.23
CA LYS A 212 13.63 16.02 8.30
C LYS A 212 15.14 15.85 8.45
N ALA A 213 15.61 14.60 8.54
CA ALA A 213 17.03 14.31 8.65
C ALA A 213 17.83 14.81 7.43
N PHE A 214 17.25 14.74 6.22
CA PHE A 214 17.87 15.26 5.00
C PHE A 214 17.98 16.79 5.01
N VAL A 215 16.93 17.51 5.41
CA VAL A 215 16.89 18.99 5.46
C VAL A 215 17.81 19.56 6.54
N THR A 216 18.06 18.81 7.62
CA THR A 216 18.92 19.26 8.73
C THR A 216 20.43 19.03 8.53
N LYS A 217 20.83 18.41 7.40
CA LYS A 217 22.25 18.22 7.05
C LYS A 217 22.89 19.51 6.59
#